data_AF-A0A1B9NZ40-F1
#
_entry.id   AF-A0A1B9NZ40-F1
#
_cell.length_a   1.000
_cell.length_b   1.000
_cell.length_c   1.000
_cell.angle_alpha   90.00
_cell.angle_beta   90.00
_cell.angle_gamma   90.00
#
_symmetry.space_group_name_H-M   'P 1'
#
loop_
_entity.id
_entity.type
_entity.pdbx_description
1 polymer ?
#
loop_
_entity_poly.entity_id
_entity_poly.type
_entity_poly.pdbx_seq_one_letter_code
_entity_poly.pdbx_strand_id
1 'polypeptide(L)'
;MKKRTLLFSLILACTSTLALANDHDANYQDEFSQPVYGINTVESVLNANAVIDDTPILLTGYLVEPLGKEVYLFKDNTGSLNVKIDADKMPSLQVKPNDKVTLKGEVNKEDNYIIYVDSLTVD
;
A
#
# COMPACT_ATOMS: atom_id res chain seq x y z
N MET A 1 -74.37 -33.32 13.41
CA MET A 1 -73.96 -34.51 12.63
C MET A 1 -73.01 -34.06 11.53
N LYS A 2 -71.91 -34.82 11.34
CA LYS A 2 -70.89 -34.75 10.27
C LYS A 2 -70.04 -33.46 10.16
N LYS A 3 -68.96 -33.46 10.95
CA LYS A 3 -67.72 -32.70 10.69
C LYS A 3 -66.97 -33.40 9.54
N ARG A 4 -66.46 -32.65 8.56
CA ARG A 4 -65.38 -33.12 7.67
C ARG A 4 -64.40 -31.99 7.40
N THR A 5 -63.20 -32.27 7.84
CA THR A 5 -62.04 -31.44 8.13
C THR A 5 -61.34 -30.96 6.86
N LEU A 6 -61.01 -29.66 6.81
CA LEU A 6 -60.07 -29.09 5.86
C LEU A 6 -58.64 -29.46 6.27
N LEU A 7 -57.90 -30.09 5.37
CA LEU A 7 -56.45 -30.29 5.49
C LEU A 7 -55.74 -28.94 5.28
N PHE A 8 -55.02 -28.48 6.30
CA PHE A 8 -53.88 -27.57 6.14
C PHE A 8 -52.70 -28.23 6.85
N SER A 9 -51.89 -28.98 6.11
CA SER A 9 -50.60 -29.46 6.61
C SER A 9 -49.56 -28.37 6.38
N LEU A 10 -49.25 -27.59 7.41
CA LEU A 10 -48.04 -26.77 7.44
C LEU A 10 -46.96 -27.58 8.15
N ILE A 11 -46.21 -28.36 7.37
CA ILE A 11 -45.02 -29.05 7.87
C ILE A 11 -43.88 -28.03 7.90
N LEU A 12 -43.58 -27.52 9.09
CA LEU A 12 -42.35 -26.77 9.33
C LEU A 12 -41.20 -27.77 9.49
N ALA A 13 -40.62 -28.18 8.37
CA ALA A 13 -39.40 -28.98 8.37
C ALA A 13 -38.20 -28.05 8.61
N CYS A 14 -37.83 -27.87 9.88
CA CYS A 14 -36.49 -27.39 10.23
C CYS A 14 -35.48 -28.48 9.81
N THR A 15 -34.92 -28.34 8.61
CA THR A 15 -33.76 -29.10 8.18
C THR A 15 -32.61 -28.13 8.03
N SER A 16 -31.81 -28.01 9.09
CA SER A 16 -30.49 -27.38 9.01
C SER A 16 -29.60 -28.31 8.18
N THR A 17 -29.42 -27.97 6.92
CA THR A 17 -28.40 -28.60 6.07
C THR A 17 -27.23 -27.64 5.93
N LEU A 18 -26.04 -28.20 6.14
CA LEU A 18 -24.75 -27.54 6.20
C LEU A 18 -24.46 -26.81 4.89
N ALA A 19 -24.19 -25.50 4.96
CA ALA A 19 -23.58 -24.79 3.86
C ALA A 19 -22.13 -25.28 3.75
N LEU A 20 -21.79 -25.92 2.62
CA LEU A 20 -20.40 -26.03 2.20
C LEU A 20 -19.96 -24.61 1.83
N ALA A 21 -19.13 -24.01 2.70
CA ALA A 21 -18.36 -22.84 2.35
C ALA A 21 -17.43 -23.25 1.21
N ASN A 22 -17.86 -22.95 -0.03
CA ASN A 22 -16.91 -22.79 -1.11
C ASN A 22 -16.25 -21.45 -0.81
N ASP A 23 -15.19 -21.49 0.01
CA ASP A 23 -14.14 -20.47 -0.01
C ASP A 23 -13.60 -20.51 -1.44
N HIS A 24 -14.27 -19.79 -2.33
CA HIS A 24 -13.58 -19.14 -3.40
C HIS A 24 -12.71 -18.13 -2.68
N ASP A 25 -11.50 -18.56 -2.31
CA ASP A 25 -10.33 -17.71 -2.23
C ASP A 25 -10.39 -16.85 -3.48
N ALA A 26 -10.99 -15.68 -3.35
CA ALA A 26 -10.77 -14.58 -4.23
C ALA A 26 -9.32 -14.20 -3.94
N ASN A 27 -8.42 -14.95 -4.57
CA ASN A 27 -7.03 -14.60 -4.73
C ASN A 27 -7.00 -13.36 -5.62
N TYR A 28 -7.46 -12.25 -5.05
CA TYR A 28 -6.88 -10.97 -5.35
C TYR A 28 -5.44 -11.11 -4.87
N GLN A 29 -4.59 -11.64 -5.75
CA GLN A 29 -3.18 -11.29 -5.72
C GLN A 29 -3.17 -9.79 -5.89
N ASP A 30 -3.21 -9.08 -4.77
CA ASP A 30 -2.65 -7.75 -4.69
C ASP A 30 -1.25 -7.90 -5.28
N GLU A 31 -1.05 -7.30 -6.44
CA GLU A 31 0.21 -7.29 -7.19
C GLU A 31 1.36 -6.73 -6.34
N PHE A 32 1.02 -6.18 -5.16
CA PHE A 32 1.91 -5.67 -4.13
C PHE A 32 2.32 -6.66 -3.02
N SER A 33 1.88 -7.93 -3.04
CA SER A 33 2.28 -8.94 -2.03
C SER A 33 3.57 -9.72 -2.36
N GLN A 34 4.28 -9.35 -3.43
CA GLN A 34 5.64 -9.86 -3.62
C GLN A 34 6.56 -9.27 -2.53
N PRO A 35 7.57 -10.01 -2.04
CA PRO A 35 8.64 -9.38 -1.27
C PRO A 35 9.12 -8.19 -2.08
N VAL A 36 9.06 -6.98 -1.52
CA VAL A 36 9.51 -5.78 -2.23
C VAL A 36 11.02 -5.98 -2.46
N TYR A 37 11.39 -6.54 -3.61
CA TYR A 37 12.75 -6.53 -4.15
C TYR A 37 13.05 -5.10 -4.65
N GLY A 38 12.78 -4.13 -3.79
CA GLY A 38 12.96 -2.71 -4.07
C GLY A 38 14.26 -2.22 -3.49
N ILE A 39 14.73 -1.11 -4.02
CA ILE A 39 15.93 -0.46 -3.51
C ILE A 39 15.62 0.12 -2.12
N ASN A 40 16.52 -0.16 -1.17
CA ASN A 40 16.32 0.18 0.24
C ASN A 40 17.36 1.18 0.80
N THR A 41 18.23 1.73 -0.05
CA THR A 41 19.14 2.82 0.33
C THR A 41 19.20 3.89 -0.75
N VAL A 42 19.38 5.15 -0.35
CA VAL A 42 19.56 6.28 -1.26
C VAL A 42 20.78 6.08 -2.15
N GLU A 43 21.89 5.60 -1.60
CA GLU A 43 23.10 5.31 -2.36
C GLU A 43 22.83 4.30 -3.48
N SER A 44 22.01 3.27 -3.23
CA SER A 44 21.68 2.29 -4.26
C SER A 44 20.81 2.90 -5.37
N VAL A 45 19.93 3.86 -5.06
CA VAL A 45 19.17 4.61 -6.09
C VAL A 45 20.13 5.46 -6.93
N LEU A 46 21.11 6.12 -6.29
CA LEU A 46 22.06 7.01 -6.95
C LEU A 46 23.15 6.28 -7.76
N ASN A 47 23.58 5.10 -7.32
CA ASN A 47 24.62 4.30 -7.98
C ASN A 47 24.09 3.33 -9.05
N ALA A 48 22.84 3.52 -9.47
CA ALA A 48 22.15 2.52 -10.24
C ALA A 48 22.33 2.67 -11.75
N ASN A 49 23.47 2.20 -12.24
CA ASN A 49 23.65 1.88 -13.66
C ASN A 49 22.62 0.84 -14.18
N ALA A 50 21.83 0.24 -13.29
CA ALA A 50 20.79 -0.74 -13.56
C ALA A 50 19.37 -0.32 -13.11
N VAL A 51 19.17 0.90 -12.58
CA VAL A 51 17.81 1.38 -12.27
C VAL A 51 17.12 1.72 -13.58
N ILE A 52 16.05 0.97 -13.81
CA ILE A 52 15.08 1.22 -14.85
C ILE A 52 13.98 2.10 -14.28
N ASP A 53 13.20 2.70 -15.17
CA ASP A 53 12.01 3.42 -14.77
C ASP A 53 11.04 2.50 -13.99
N ASP A 54 10.23 3.09 -13.12
CA ASP A 54 9.27 2.39 -12.26
C ASP A 54 9.90 1.34 -11.31
N THR A 55 11.21 1.46 -11.00
CA THR A 55 11.85 0.57 -10.04
C THR A 55 11.28 0.81 -8.64
N PRO A 56 10.70 -0.20 -7.96
CA PRO A 56 10.12 -0.01 -6.63
C PRO A 56 11.18 0.27 -5.57
N ILE A 57 10.81 1.05 -4.55
CA ILE A 57 11.66 1.41 -3.42
C ILE A 57 10.96 1.15 -2.08
N LEU A 58 11.78 0.95 -1.05
CA LEU A 58 11.37 1.00 0.35
C LEU A 58 12.48 1.70 1.15
N LEU A 59 12.41 3.02 1.26
CA LEU A 59 13.45 3.83 1.90
C LEU A 59 13.03 4.26 3.29
N THR A 60 13.92 4.12 4.26
CA THR A 60 13.70 4.58 5.64
C THR A 60 14.70 5.66 6.00
N GLY A 61 14.21 6.81 6.46
CA GLY A 61 15.03 8.00 6.69
C GLY A 61 14.20 9.18 7.21
N TYR A 62 14.52 10.38 6.74
CA TYR A 62 13.92 11.63 7.22
C TYR A 62 13.57 12.57 6.07
N LEU A 63 12.43 13.26 6.18
CA LEU A 63 12.12 14.41 5.34
C LEU A 63 12.79 15.65 5.93
N VAL A 64 13.84 16.15 5.28
CA VAL A 64 14.70 17.22 5.81
C VAL A 64 14.04 18.59 5.61
N GLU A 65 13.59 18.88 4.39
CA GLU A 65 12.96 20.14 4.06
C GLU A 65 12.05 20.03 2.83
N PRO A 66 10.97 20.84 2.75
CA PRO A 66 10.20 20.98 1.52
C PRO A 66 10.95 21.84 0.51
N LEU A 67 11.02 21.37 -0.74
CA LEU A 67 11.60 22.08 -1.88
C LEU A 67 10.52 22.77 -2.76
N GLY A 68 9.25 22.54 -2.43
CA GLY A 68 8.09 23.12 -3.13
C GLY A 68 7.52 22.20 -4.22
N LYS A 69 6.29 22.50 -4.67
CA LYS A 69 5.55 21.67 -5.65
C LYS A 69 5.52 20.18 -5.28
N GLU A 70 5.25 19.89 -4.00
CA GLU A 70 5.17 18.52 -3.47
C GLU A 70 6.51 17.76 -3.47
N VAL A 71 7.63 18.46 -3.73
CA VAL A 71 8.98 17.89 -3.64
C VAL A 71 9.59 18.15 -2.27
N TYR A 72 10.26 17.15 -1.72
CA TYR A 72 10.95 17.17 -0.44
C TYR A 72 12.36 16.60 -0.59
N LEU A 73 13.30 17.12 0.20
CA LEU A 73 14.62 16.52 0.38
C LEU A 73 14.49 15.37 1.38
N PHE A 74 14.77 14.15 0.93
CA PHE A 74 14.84 12.96 1.77
C PHE A 74 16.29 12.59 2.06
N LYS A 75 16.55 12.11 3.27
CA LYS A 75 17.87 11.66 3.70
C LYS A 75 17.82 10.36 4.47
N ASP A 76 18.72 9.44 4.13
CA ASP A 76 19.06 8.27 4.94
C ASP A 76 20.55 8.31 5.35
N ASN A 77 21.08 7.20 5.88
CA ASN A 77 22.48 7.11 6.29
C ASN A 77 23.48 7.04 5.14
N THR A 78 23.01 6.80 3.92
CA THR A 78 23.81 6.56 2.71
C THR A 78 23.82 7.77 1.78
N GLY A 79 22.85 8.67 1.89
CA GLY A 79 22.84 9.91 1.11
C GLY A 79 21.56 10.73 1.24
N SER A 80 21.34 11.61 0.27
CA SER A 80 20.10 12.39 0.15
C SER A 80 19.65 12.44 -1.31
N LEU A 81 18.35 12.47 -1.54
CA LEU A 81 17.73 12.63 -2.85
C LEU A 81 16.39 13.36 -2.73
N ASN A 82 15.80 13.70 -3.88
CA ASN A 82 14.49 14.31 -3.92
C ASN A 82 13.40 13.24 -3.97
N VAL A 83 12.31 13.47 -3.24
CA VAL A 83 11.09 12.68 -3.30
C VAL A 83 9.91 13.59 -3.61
N LYS A 84 8.98 13.12 -4.43
CA LYS A 84 7.69 13.77 -4.67
C LYS A 84 6.62 13.04 -3.90
N ILE A 85 5.90 13.78 -3.06
CA ILE A 85 4.83 13.27 -2.21
C ILE A 85 3.61 14.15 -2.44
N ASP A 86 2.66 13.63 -3.21
CA ASP A 86 1.40 14.32 -3.46
C ASP A 86 0.65 14.57 -2.15
N ALA A 87 -0.12 15.65 -2.09
CA ALA A 87 -0.76 16.10 -0.86
C ALA A 87 -1.71 15.04 -0.22
N ASP A 88 -2.29 14.15 -1.02
CA ASP A 88 -3.16 13.05 -0.57
C ASP A 88 -2.39 11.84 -0.01
N LYS A 89 -1.08 11.74 -0.29
CA LYS A 89 -0.17 10.70 0.25
C LYS A 89 0.48 11.09 1.56
N MET A 90 0.47 12.37 1.90
CA MET A 90 0.96 12.86 3.18
C MET A 90 0.06 12.38 4.33
N PRO A 91 0.64 11.91 5.46
CA PRO A 91 -0.13 11.64 6.65
C PRO A 91 -0.88 12.89 7.12
N SER A 92 -2.07 12.67 7.71
CA SER A 92 -2.85 13.74 8.34
C SER A 92 -2.16 14.35 9.55
N LEU A 93 -1.26 13.60 10.20
CA LEU A 93 -0.36 14.11 11.22
C LEU A 93 0.82 14.83 10.54
N GLN A 94 1.14 16.02 11.04
CA GLN A 94 2.31 16.77 10.56
C GLN A 94 3.60 15.99 10.81
N VAL A 95 4.27 15.58 9.73
CA VAL A 95 5.63 15.04 9.76
C VAL A 95 6.62 16.15 10.10
N LYS A 96 7.42 15.97 11.14
CA LYS A 96 8.49 16.89 11.55
C LYS A 96 9.82 16.46 10.96
N PRO A 97 10.80 17.38 10.82
CA PRO A 97 12.11 17.04 10.25
C PRO A 97 12.89 15.91 10.96
N ASN A 98 12.60 15.67 12.24
CA ASN A 98 13.25 14.62 13.04
C ASN A 98 12.42 13.33 13.13
N ASP A 99 11.23 13.32 12.53
CA ASP A 99 10.38 12.13 12.50
C ASP A 99 10.96 11.17 11.47
N LYS A 100 11.21 9.95 11.91
CA LYS A 100 11.70 8.91 11.02
C LYS A 100 10.51 8.41 10.19
N VAL A 101 10.72 8.30 8.89
CA VAL A 101 9.68 7.88 7.95
C VAL A 101 10.14 6.71 7.11
N THR A 102 9.18 5.88 6.73
CA THR A 102 9.36 4.84 5.71
C THR A 102 8.53 5.20 4.49
N LEU A 103 9.22 5.35 3.35
CA LEU A 103 8.66 5.68 2.04
C LEU A 103 8.58 4.42 1.20
N LYS A 104 7.43 4.20 0.58
CA LYS A 104 7.23 3.22 -0.48
C LYS A 104 6.83 3.98 -1.75
N GLY A 105 7.40 3.58 -2.88
CA GLY A 105 7.16 4.26 -4.14
C GLY A 105 8.00 3.67 -5.26
N GLU A 106 8.26 4.48 -6.28
CA GLU A 106 8.97 4.07 -7.48
C GLU A 106 9.92 5.18 -7.96
N VAL A 107 11.04 4.79 -8.60
CA VAL A 107 11.97 5.74 -9.21
C VAL A 107 11.43 6.19 -10.55
N ASN A 108 11.32 7.51 -10.75
CA ASN A 108 11.00 8.09 -12.05
C ASN A 108 12.28 8.57 -12.75
N LYS A 109 12.69 7.86 -13.79
CA LYS A 109 13.94 8.12 -14.52
C LYS A 109 13.85 9.34 -15.43
N GLU A 110 12.66 9.64 -15.94
CA GLU A 110 12.42 10.80 -16.80
C GLU A 110 12.48 12.13 -16.02
N ASP A 111 12.19 12.10 -14.71
CA ASP A 111 12.23 13.25 -13.81
C ASP A 111 13.45 13.22 -12.87
N ASN A 112 14.64 13.10 -13.46
CA ASN A 112 15.92 13.16 -12.74
C ASN A 112 16.07 12.16 -11.58
N TYR A 113 15.52 10.96 -11.74
CA TYR A 113 15.55 9.90 -10.71
C TYR A 113 14.85 10.31 -9.40
N ILE A 114 13.91 11.26 -9.44
CA ILE A 114 13.05 11.56 -8.30
C ILE A 114 12.23 10.32 -7.95
N ILE A 115 11.95 10.13 -6.67
CA ILE A 115 11.07 9.05 -6.23
C ILE A 115 9.64 9.58 -6.13
N TYR A 116 8.71 8.94 -6.81
CA TYR A 116 7.28 9.17 -6.61
C TYR A 116 6.79 8.28 -5.47
N VAL A 117 6.26 8.90 -4.42
CA VAL A 117 5.89 8.20 -3.19
C VAL A 117 4.42 7.79 -3.24
N ASP A 118 4.17 6.49 -3.16
CA ASP A 118 2.82 5.91 -3.10
C ASP A 118 2.25 5.93 -1.68
N SER A 119 3.11 5.73 -0.68
CA SER A 119 2.72 5.74 0.73
C SER A 119 3.89 6.12 1.63
N LEU A 120 3.58 6.90 2.67
CA LEU A 120 4.51 7.30 3.72
C LEU A 120 3.97 6.85 5.07
N THR A 121 4.81 6.21 5.87
CA THR A 121 4.53 5.87 7.28
C THR A 121 5.51 6.61 8.18
N VAL A 122 5.03 7.13 9.31
CA VAL A 122 5.86 7.73 10.36
C VAL A 122 6.11 6.67 11.44
N ASP A 123 7.37 6.45 11.80
CA ASP A 123 7.80 5.49 12.82
C ASP A 123 7.69 6.05 14.25
#